data_AF-A0A6V7Q6U3-F1
#
_entry.id   AF-A0A6V7Q6U3-F1
#
_cell.length_a   1.000
_cell.length_b   1.000
_cell.length_c   1.000
_cell.angle_alpha   90.00
_cell.angle_beta   90.00
_cell.angle_gamma   90.00
#
_symmetry.space_group_name_H-M   'P 1'
#
loop_
_entity.id
_entity.type
_entity.pdbx_description
1 polymer ?
#
loop_
_entity_poly.entity_id
_entity_poly.type
_entity_poly.pdbx_seq_one_letter_code
_entity_poly.pdbx_strand_id
1 'polypeptide(L)'
;MMPRSLLFVLLTLGSASIPFSLAASVGDTCSTNGDCGAGMRCGGCGGGSSICTQIRPIDPETQGKGLPFNRYSWLTTHNSYALTGESSATGSPLISPTNQEDNITSQLQNGVRGLMLDMYDFENDIWLCHSFGGVCYNFTAFQPAINVLKEIQAFLAANPSEVITIFIEDYTAPGGLTRVFNASGLMTYWFPVSQMPKNGGDWPLLSDMISKNQRLLVFTSKSKKEAAEGIAYEWNYVVENQCK
;
A
#
# COMPACT_ATOMS: atom_id res chain seq x y z
N MET A 1 -75.95 41.29 -4.09
CA MET A 1 -74.61 41.17 -3.46
C MET A 1 -74.58 39.87 -2.69
N MET A 2 -73.92 38.83 -3.21
CA MET A 2 -73.72 37.54 -2.53
C MET A 2 -72.29 37.50 -1.93
N PRO A 3 -72.07 36.92 -0.74
CA PRO A 3 -70.72 36.74 -0.22
C PRO A 3 -70.12 35.42 -0.75
N ARG A 4 -68.84 35.47 -1.15
CA ARG A 4 -68.03 34.30 -1.51
C ARG A 4 -67.43 33.70 -0.24
N SER A 5 -67.74 32.43 0.04
CA SER A 5 -67.08 31.62 1.07
C SER A 5 -65.66 31.25 0.62
N LEU A 6 -64.64 31.51 1.47
CA LEU A 6 -63.28 31.00 1.30
C LEU A 6 -63.16 29.62 1.98
N LEU A 7 -62.72 28.63 1.20
CA LEU A 7 -62.40 27.27 1.65
C LEU A 7 -60.92 27.23 2.09
N PHE A 8 -60.64 26.96 3.36
CA PHE A 8 -59.28 26.71 3.85
C PHE A 8 -58.92 25.24 3.63
N VAL A 9 -57.89 24.99 2.82
CA VAL A 9 -57.28 23.65 2.66
C VAL A 9 -56.14 23.53 3.67
N LEU A 10 -56.29 22.65 4.66
CA LEU A 10 -55.19 22.24 5.55
C LEU A 10 -54.30 21.24 4.79
N LEU A 11 -53.06 21.62 4.48
CA LEU A 11 -52.01 20.66 4.12
C LEU A 11 -51.41 20.06 5.40
N THR A 12 -51.61 18.77 5.62
CA THR A 12 -50.88 18.00 6.63
C THR A 12 -49.50 17.64 6.08
N LEU A 13 -48.44 18.26 6.63
CA LEU A 13 -47.07 17.79 6.41
C LEU A 13 -46.88 16.46 7.17
N GLY A 14 -46.91 15.35 6.45
CA GLY A 14 -46.45 14.07 6.98
C GLY A 14 -44.93 14.09 7.14
N SER A 15 -44.44 14.06 8.37
CA SER A 15 -43.03 13.83 8.67
C SER A 15 -42.67 12.39 8.29
N ALA A 16 -42.08 12.20 7.11
CA ALA A 16 -41.42 10.96 6.75
C ALA A 16 -40.13 10.83 7.57
N SER A 17 -40.18 10.07 8.66
CA SER A 17 -38.98 9.60 9.35
C SER A 17 -38.19 8.69 8.39
N ILE A 18 -37.11 9.21 7.84
CA ILE A 18 -36.12 8.42 7.09
C ILE A 18 -35.50 7.46 8.11
N PRO A 19 -35.63 6.12 7.95
CA PRO A 19 -34.91 5.20 8.80
C PRO A 19 -33.41 5.42 8.53
N PHE A 20 -32.68 5.90 9.54
CA PHE A 20 -31.24 5.77 9.56
C PHE A 20 -30.95 4.27 9.70
N SER A 21 -30.81 3.57 8.56
CA SER A 21 -30.16 2.27 8.58
C SER A 21 -28.75 2.50 9.09
N LEU A 22 -28.46 2.02 10.30
CA LEU A 22 -27.09 1.98 10.80
C LEU A 22 -26.28 1.15 9.81
N ALA A 23 -25.22 1.74 9.26
CA ALA A 23 -24.31 1.02 8.39
C ALA A 23 -23.70 -0.16 9.15
N ALA A 24 -23.60 -1.30 8.48
CA ALA A 24 -23.14 -2.54 9.05
C ALA A 24 -21.67 -2.43 9.52
N SER A 25 -21.37 -3.10 10.63
CA SER A 25 -20.07 -3.10 11.30
C SER A 25 -19.17 -4.23 10.78
N VAL A 26 -17.88 -4.20 11.15
CA VAL A 26 -16.94 -5.26 10.77
C VAL A 26 -17.47 -6.63 11.21
N GLY A 27 -17.55 -7.58 10.28
CA GLY A 27 -18.06 -8.94 10.51
C GLY A 27 -19.54 -9.13 10.21
N ASP A 28 -20.32 -8.06 10.05
CA ASP A 28 -21.73 -8.15 9.68
C ASP A 28 -21.90 -8.56 8.22
N THR A 29 -22.93 -9.35 7.92
CA THR A 29 -23.27 -9.74 6.54
C THR A 29 -23.63 -8.53 5.69
N CYS A 30 -23.17 -8.51 4.45
CA CYS A 30 -23.45 -7.44 3.49
C CYS A 30 -23.71 -8.04 2.09
N SER A 31 -24.33 -7.26 1.21
CA SER A 31 -24.50 -7.57 -0.21
C SER A 31 -23.70 -6.64 -1.11
N THR A 32 -23.56 -5.37 -0.71
CA THR A 32 -22.84 -4.34 -1.46
C THR A 32 -21.97 -3.50 -0.52
N ASN A 33 -20.98 -2.78 -1.08
CA ASN A 33 -20.13 -1.87 -0.31
C ASN A 33 -20.92 -0.78 0.44
N GLY A 34 -22.10 -0.39 -0.08
CA GLY A 34 -22.94 0.63 0.56
C GLY A 34 -23.62 0.16 1.85
N ASP A 35 -23.64 -1.15 2.10
CA ASP A 35 -24.19 -1.71 3.33
C ASP A 35 -23.24 -1.50 4.52
N CYS A 36 -21.94 -1.39 4.25
CA CYS A 36 -20.90 -1.28 5.26
C CYS A 36 -20.65 0.18 5.66
N GLY A 37 -20.21 0.40 6.90
CA GLY A 37 -19.81 1.74 7.34
C GLY A 37 -18.59 2.29 6.58
N ALA A 38 -18.32 3.58 6.78
CA ALA A 38 -17.20 4.26 6.12
C ALA A 38 -15.85 3.56 6.41
N GLY A 39 -15.03 3.41 5.37
CA GLY A 39 -13.73 2.72 5.49
C GLY A 39 -13.82 1.20 5.54
N MET A 40 -14.97 0.63 5.14
CA MET A 40 -15.18 -0.81 4.97
C MET A 40 -15.61 -1.14 3.53
N ARG A 41 -15.42 -2.41 3.15
CA ARG A 41 -15.98 -2.98 1.93
C ARG A 41 -16.76 -4.24 2.26
N CYS A 42 -17.69 -4.59 1.38
CA CYS A 42 -18.36 -5.86 1.42
C CYS A 42 -17.54 -6.90 0.65
N GLY A 43 -17.11 -7.96 1.32
CA GLY A 43 -16.31 -9.00 0.69
C GLY A 43 -16.34 -10.31 1.48
N GLY A 44 -16.17 -11.43 0.79
CA GLY A 44 -16.07 -12.74 1.41
C GLY A 44 -14.63 -13.25 1.40
N CYS A 45 -14.21 -13.91 2.47
CA CYS A 45 -12.99 -14.72 2.47
C CYS A 45 -13.36 -16.19 2.16
N GLY A 46 -13.20 -16.63 0.91
CA GLY A 46 -13.30 -18.04 0.52
C GLY A 46 -14.66 -18.71 0.72
N GLY A 47 -15.58 -18.55 -0.23
CA GLY A 47 -16.79 -19.37 -0.36
C GLY A 47 -17.92 -19.14 0.66
N GLY A 48 -17.71 -18.30 1.68
CA GLY A 48 -18.73 -17.87 2.64
C GLY A 48 -19.53 -16.64 2.19
N SER A 49 -20.54 -16.27 2.99
CA SER A 49 -21.30 -15.02 2.82
C SER A 49 -20.37 -13.81 2.90
N SER A 50 -20.63 -12.80 2.07
CA SER A 50 -19.91 -11.53 2.14
C SER A 50 -20.17 -10.83 3.47
N ILE A 51 -19.11 -10.33 4.08
CA ILE A 51 -19.15 -9.57 5.33
C ILE A 51 -18.50 -8.21 5.14
N CYS A 52 -18.84 -7.26 6.00
CA CYS A 52 -18.16 -5.99 6.06
C CYS A 52 -16.75 -6.17 6.63
N THR A 53 -15.75 -5.80 5.85
CA THR A 53 -14.34 -5.89 6.21
C THR A 53 -13.72 -4.50 6.17
N GLN A 54 -12.87 -4.21 7.15
CA GLN A 54 -12.17 -2.94 7.19
C GLN A 54 -11.14 -2.88 6.05
N ILE A 55 -11.18 -1.80 5.27
CA ILE A 55 -10.25 -1.57 4.15
C ILE A 55 -9.19 -0.52 4.47
N ARG A 56 -9.35 0.22 5.57
CA ARG A 56 -8.39 1.23 6.01
C ARG A 56 -7.96 0.99 7.44
N PRO A 57 -6.66 0.85 7.73
CA PRO A 57 -6.18 0.76 9.10
C PRO A 57 -6.39 2.10 9.82
N ILE A 58 -6.19 2.10 11.13
CA ILE A 58 -6.02 3.35 11.87
C ILE A 58 -4.75 4.01 11.36
N ASP A 59 -4.87 5.23 10.85
CA ASP A 59 -3.73 6.01 10.40
C ASP A 59 -2.78 6.29 11.58
N PRO A 60 -1.52 5.80 11.55
CA PRO A 60 -0.57 6.01 12.63
C PRO A 60 -0.29 7.49 12.91
N GLU A 61 -0.46 8.37 11.91
CA GLU A 61 -0.25 9.82 12.07
C GLU A 61 -1.31 10.50 12.95
N THR A 62 -2.42 9.83 13.25
CA THR A 62 -3.42 10.31 14.22
C THR A 62 -2.85 10.46 15.64
N GLN A 63 -1.73 9.79 15.95
CA GLN A 63 -0.97 9.96 17.19
C GLN A 63 0.00 11.15 17.15
N GLY A 64 -0.03 11.95 16.08
CA GLY A 64 0.92 13.01 15.80
C GLY A 64 2.17 12.50 15.08
N LYS A 65 3.10 13.42 14.77
CA LYS A 65 4.34 13.15 13.99
C LYS A 65 5.63 13.32 14.80
N GLY A 66 5.51 13.47 16.11
CA GLY A 66 6.61 13.79 17.02
C GLY A 66 7.29 12.57 17.64
N LEU A 67 6.94 11.35 17.22
CA LEU A 67 7.61 10.14 17.67
C LEU A 67 8.70 9.72 16.66
N PRO A 68 9.71 8.96 17.11
CA PRO A 68 10.62 8.25 16.20
C PRO A 68 9.85 7.36 15.21
N PHE A 69 10.31 7.26 13.96
CA PHE A 69 9.64 6.49 12.91
C PHE A 69 9.35 5.02 13.29
N ASN A 70 10.26 4.38 14.03
CA ASN A 70 10.12 3.00 14.52
C ASN A 70 9.21 2.85 15.75
N ARG A 71 8.50 3.91 16.17
CA ARG A 71 7.50 3.88 17.24
C ARG A 71 6.07 3.92 16.72
N TYR A 72 5.91 3.85 15.40
CA TYR A 72 4.62 3.69 14.71
C TYR A 72 4.46 2.26 14.19
N SER A 73 3.22 1.82 14.05
CA SER A 73 2.87 0.56 13.39
C SER A 73 2.41 0.84 11.97
N TRP A 74 3.12 0.33 10.97
CA TRP A 74 2.83 0.59 9.56
C TRP A 74 2.27 -0.66 8.89
N LEU A 75 1.11 -0.52 8.23
CA LEU A 75 0.56 -1.61 7.42
C LEU A 75 1.48 -1.87 6.22
N THR A 76 1.89 -3.13 6.07
CA THR A 76 2.79 -3.60 5.02
C THR A 76 2.14 -4.76 4.26
N THR A 77 2.19 -4.75 2.93
CA THR A 77 1.65 -5.84 2.08
C THR A 77 2.76 -6.71 1.50
N HIS A 78 2.56 -8.04 1.52
CA HIS A 78 3.49 -9.02 0.96
C HIS A 78 3.24 -9.20 -0.54
N ASN A 79 4.29 -9.19 -1.35
CA ASN A 79 4.22 -9.23 -2.82
C ASN A 79 3.17 -8.25 -3.34
N SER A 80 3.33 -6.97 -2.97
CA SER A 80 2.32 -5.92 -3.16
C SER A 80 1.87 -5.77 -4.62
N TYR A 81 2.67 -6.19 -5.57
CA TYR A 81 2.41 -6.12 -7.01
C TYR A 81 1.60 -7.31 -7.54
N ALA A 82 1.45 -8.39 -6.76
CA ALA A 82 0.88 -9.64 -7.23
C ALA A 82 -0.65 -9.59 -7.22
N LEU A 83 -1.23 -8.84 -8.16
CA LEU A 83 -2.67 -8.56 -8.23
C LEU A 83 -3.46 -9.73 -8.85
N THR A 84 -4.57 -10.08 -8.20
CA THR A 84 -5.49 -11.12 -8.66
C THR A 84 -6.20 -10.70 -9.94
N GLY A 85 -6.17 -11.57 -10.95
CA GLY A 85 -6.82 -11.32 -12.25
C GLY A 85 -6.03 -10.42 -13.20
N GLU A 86 -4.82 -10.00 -12.83
CA GLU A 86 -3.92 -9.27 -13.72
C GLU A 86 -3.32 -10.19 -14.79
N SER A 87 -2.96 -9.60 -15.93
CA SER A 87 -2.26 -10.30 -17.02
C SER A 87 -0.78 -9.91 -17.01
N SER A 88 0.10 -10.86 -17.34
CA SER A 88 1.52 -10.56 -17.49
C SER A 88 1.74 -9.50 -18.57
N ALA A 89 2.57 -8.49 -18.29
CA ALA A 89 2.99 -7.51 -19.28
C ALA A 89 3.83 -8.13 -20.42
N THR A 90 4.29 -9.37 -20.28
CA THR A 90 4.92 -10.16 -21.36
C THR A 90 3.90 -10.64 -22.41
N GLY A 91 2.60 -10.58 -22.10
CA GLY A 91 1.52 -11.15 -22.90
C GLY A 91 1.28 -12.64 -22.66
N SER A 92 2.09 -13.30 -21.81
CA SER A 92 1.89 -14.70 -21.45
C SER A 92 0.79 -14.89 -20.38
N PRO A 93 0.15 -16.07 -20.30
CA PRO A 93 -0.70 -16.40 -19.15
C PRO A 93 0.10 -16.33 -17.85
N LEU A 94 -0.44 -15.62 -16.86
CA LEU A 94 0.15 -15.55 -15.53
C LEU A 94 -0.25 -16.81 -14.74
N ILE A 95 0.74 -17.66 -14.44
CA ILE A 95 0.59 -18.90 -13.67
C ILE A 95 1.48 -18.77 -12.44
N SER A 96 1.03 -17.94 -11.51
CA SER A 96 1.75 -17.57 -10.31
C SER A 96 0.75 -17.27 -9.20
N PRO A 97 1.11 -17.50 -7.91
CA PRO A 97 0.23 -17.06 -6.83
C PRO A 97 0.06 -15.54 -6.85
N THR A 98 -1.13 -15.09 -6.50
CA THR A 98 -1.46 -13.68 -6.30
C THR A 98 -1.68 -13.42 -4.81
N ASN A 99 -1.41 -12.20 -4.38
CA ASN A 99 -1.45 -11.81 -2.96
C ASN A 99 -2.41 -10.65 -2.70
N GLN A 100 -2.71 -9.85 -3.73
CA GLN A 100 -3.45 -8.61 -3.58
C GLN A 100 -4.72 -8.60 -4.46
N GLU A 101 -5.70 -7.83 -4.02
CA GLU A 101 -6.92 -7.50 -4.79
C GLU A 101 -6.95 -6.03 -5.22
N ASP A 102 -6.04 -5.22 -4.65
CA ASP A 102 -5.86 -3.81 -4.96
C ASP A 102 -4.52 -3.60 -5.67
N ASN A 103 -4.48 -2.73 -6.67
CA ASN A 103 -3.22 -2.25 -7.25
C ASN A 103 -2.45 -1.37 -6.25
N ILE A 104 -1.20 -1.00 -6.59
CA ILE A 104 -0.31 -0.25 -5.70
C ILE A 104 -0.90 1.10 -5.32
N THR A 105 -1.43 1.85 -6.29
CA THR A 105 -2.10 3.12 -6.02
C THR A 105 -3.23 2.98 -5.00
N SER A 106 -4.11 1.99 -5.16
CA SER A 106 -5.22 1.71 -4.24
C SER A 106 -4.72 1.29 -2.85
N GLN A 107 -3.71 0.41 -2.77
CA GLN A 107 -3.10 0.03 -1.49
C GLN A 107 -2.60 1.25 -0.71
N LEU A 108 -1.87 2.15 -1.38
CA LEU A 108 -1.34 3.38 -0.77
C LEU A 108 -2.48 4.33 -0.34
N GLN A 109 -3.51 4.50 -1.16
CA GLN A 109 -4.70 5.29 -0.83
C GLN A 109 -5.51 4.69 0.33
N ASN A 110 -5.40 3.38 0.54
CA ASN A 110 -6.06 2.65 1.61
C ASN A 110 -5.22 2.56 2.90
N GLY A 111 -4.06 3.24 2.95
CA GLY A 111 -3.27 3.39 4.18
C GLY A 111 -2.09 2.42 4.32
N VAL A 112 -1.79 1.63 3.28
CA VAL A 112 -0.53 0.86 3.23
C VAL A 112 0.65 1.84 3.15
N ARG A 113 1.68 1.60 3.96
CA ARG A 113 2.93 2.40 3.99
C ARG A 113 4.20 1.54 3.89
N GLY A 114 4.06 0.23 3.91
CA GLY A 114 5.11 -0.73 3.56
C GLY A 114 4.72 -1.58 2.35
N LEU A 115 5.66 -1.82 1.44
CA LEU A 115 5.45 -2.66 0.26
C LEU A 115 6.60 -3.68 0.16
N MET A 116 6.29 -4.96 0.00
CA MET A 116 7.28 -6.00 -0.28
C MET A 116 7.24 -6.34 -1.77
N LEU A 117 8.39 -6.26 -2.43
CA LEU A 117 8.54 -6.39 -3.87
C LEU A 117 9.65 -7.41 -4.19
N ASP A 118 9.36 -8.38 -5.05
CA ASP A 118 10.37 -9.32 -5.51
C ASP A 118 10.89 -8.83 -6.86
N MET A 119 12.17 -8.46 -6.92
CA MET A 119 12.76 -7.84 -8.10
C MET A 119 13.78 -8.75 -8.75
N TYR A 120 13.61 -9.01 -10.03
CA TYR A 120 14.42 -9.93 -10.83
C TYR A 120 15.00 -9.20 -12.05
N ASP A 121 16.20 -9.60 -12.48
CA ASP A 121 16.63 -9.31 -13.85
C ASP A 121 15.82 -10.20 -14.82
N PHE A 122 15.10 -9.58 -15.75
CA PHE A 122 14.29 -10.27 -16.74
C PHE A 122 14.08 -9.40 -17.98
N GLU A 123 14.10 -9.98 -19.19
CA GLU A 123 13.91 -9.24 -20.45
C GLU A 123 14.80 -7.97 -20.58
N ASN A 124 16.03 -8.05 -20.08
CA ASN A 124 17.02 -6.95 -20.02
C ASN A 124 16.59 -5.73 -19.17
N ASP A 125 15.63 -5.89 -18.26
CA ASP A 125 15.19 -4.87 -17.30
C ASP A 125 14.95 -5.48 -15.91
N ILE A 126 14.51 -4.67 -14.94
CA ILE A 126 14.09 -5.13 -13.62
C ILE A 126 12.58 -5.35 -13.62
N TRP A 127 12.17 -6.58 -13.31
CA TRP A 127 10.78 -7.00 -13.29
C TRP A 127 10.34 -7.45 -11.91
N LEU A 128 9.03 -7.35 -11.69
CA LEU A 128 8.35 -7.91 -10.54
C LEU A 128 7.84 -9.30 -10.90
N CYS A 129 8.37 -10.32 -10.23
CA CYS A 129 8.06 -11.72 -10.53
C CYS A 129 7.85 -12.50 -9.25
N HIS A 130 6.74 -13.23 -9.16
CA HIS A 130 6.50 -14.12 -8.03
C HIS A 130 6.92 -15.53 -8.45
N SER A 131 8.20 -15.82 -8.22
CA SER A 131 8.87 -17.01 -8.74
C SER A 131 9.77 -17.66 -7.68
N PHE A 132 10.46 -18.72 -8.06
CA PHE A 132 11.32 -19.51 -7.17
C PHE A 132 12.71 -19.69 -7.77
N GLY A 133 13.70 -19.88 -6.90
CA GLY A 133 15.08 -20.18 -7.32
C GLY A 133 15.83 -19.00 -7.97
N GLY A 134 15.33 -17.77 -7.80
CA GLY A 134 15.99 -16.58 -8.32
C GLY A 134 15.93 -16.42 -9.85
N VAL A 135 14.97 -17.10 -10.50
CA VAL A 135 14.74 -17.00 -11.95
C VAL A 135 13.33 -16.48 -12.20
N CYS A 136 13.19 -15.46 -13.04
CA CYS A 136 11.90 -15.01 -13.53
C CYS A 136 11.57 -15.67 -14.88
N TYR A 137 10.34 -16.15 -15.03
CA TYR A 137 9.79 -16.68 -16.27
C TYR A 137 8.65 -15.81 -16.76
N ASN A 138 8.34 -15.86 -18.06
CA ASN A 138 7.21 -15.15 -18.65
C ASN A 138 5.90 -15.38 -17.85
N PHE A 139 5.60 -16.64 -17.48
CA PHE A 139 4.38 -16.99 -16.76
C PHE A 139 4.39 -16.63 -15.27
N THR A 140 5.52 -16.18 -14.72
CA THR A 140 5.64 -15.66 -13.34
C THR A 140 5.85 -14.14 -13.27
N ALA A 141 6.13 -13.52 -14.42
CA ALA A 141 6.40 -12.10 -14.54
C ALA A 141 5.09 -11.32 -14.54
N PHE A 142 4.93 -10.40 -13.60
CA PHE A 142 3.76 -9.51 -13.57
C PHE A 142 3.99 -8.33 -14.50
N GLN A 143 4.95 -7.46 -14.16
CA GLN A 143 5.24 -6.24 -14.92
C GLN A 143 6.65 -5.71 -14.61
N PRO A 144 7.18 -4.80 -15.46
CA PRO A 144 8.40 -4.06 -15.15
C PRO A 144 8.28 -3.30 -13.82
N ALA A 145 9.31 -3.37 -12.98
CA ALA A 145 9.32 -2.75 -11.66
C ALA A 145 9.17 -1.22 -11.71
N ILE A 146 9.63 -0.60 -12.81
CA ILE A 146 9.52 0.84 -13.03
C ILE A 146 8.07 1.36 -12.98
N ASN A 147 7.09 0.54 -13.34
CA ASN A 147 5.68 0.95 -13.32
C ASN A 147 5.19 1.16 -11.88
N VAL A 148 5.40 0.15 -11.02
CA VAL A 148 5.06 0.23 -9.60
C VAL A 148 5.85 1.33 -8.89
N LEU A 149 7.14 1.49 -9.20
CA LEU A 149 7.95 2.56 -8.62
C LEU A 149 7.46 3.96 -9.03
N LYS A 150 6.90 4.12 -10.24
CA LYS A 150 6.27 5.38 -10.66
C LYS A 150 4.94 5.64 -9.95
N GLU A 151 4.15 4.62 -9.65
CA GLU A 151 2.95 4.79 -8.80
C GLU A 151 3.33 5.30 -7.40
N ILE A 152 4.37 4.72 -6.80
CA ILE A 152 4.89 5.16 -5.50
C ILE A 152 5.42 6.59 -5.58
N GLN A 153 6.15 6.93 -6.65
CA GLN A 153 6.67 8.28 -6.85
C GLN A 153 5.55 9.31 -6.97
N ALA A 154 4.51 9.01 -7.75
CA ALA A 154 3.35 9.87 -7.91
C ALA A 154 2.62 10.06 -6.58
N PHE A 155 2.47 8.98 -5.79
CA PHE A 155 1.88 9.05 -4.46
C PHE A 155 2.68 9.96 -3.51
N LEU A 156 4.00 9.77 -3.41
CA LEU A 156 4.86 10.59 -2.56
C LEU A 156 4.88 12.06 -2.99
N ALA A 157 4.79 12.34 -4.30
CA ALA A 157 4.70 13.69 -4.83
C ALA A 157 3.38 14.37 -4.48
N ALA A 158 2.26 13.65 -4.57
CA ALA A 158 0.93 14.17 -4.22
C ALA A 158 0.72 14.31 -2.71
N ASN A 159 1.44 13.52 -1.90
CA ASN A 159 1.26 13.45 -0.45
C ASN A 159 2.58 13.78 0.26
N PRO A 160 2.92 15.08 0.44
CA PRO A 160 4.23 15.51 0.96
C PRO A 160 4.48 15.13 2.42
N SER A 161 3.42 14.76 3.14
CA SER A 161 3.46 14.32 4.53
C SER A 161 3.75 12.83 4.71
N GLU A 162 3.70 12.04 3.64
CA GLU A 162 3.73 10.58 3.73
C GLU A 162 5.14 10.02 3.62
N VAL A 163 5.38 8.90 4.33
CA VAL A 163 6.63 8.13 4.29
C VAL A 163 6.32 6.70 3.85
N ILE A 164 7.09 6.18 2.90
CA ILE A 164 6.93 4.82 2.37
C ILE A 164 8.17 3.98 2.68
N THR A 165 7.96 2.72 3.02
CA THR A 165 8.99 1.69 3.16
C THR A 165 8.85 0.65 2.04
N ILE A 166 9.94 0.31 1.38
CA ILE A 166 10.00 -0.78 0.40
C ILE A 166 10.97 -1.84 0.90
N PHE A 167 10.52 -3.08 0.95
CA PHE A 167 11.34 -4.26 1.18
C PHE A 167 11.51 -5.00 -0.15
N ILE A 168 12.75 -5.32 -0.51
CA ILE A 168 13.06 -5.95 -1.80
C ILE A 168 13.62 -7.35 -1.58
N GLU A 169 12.89 -8.36 -2.03
CA GLU A 169 13.49 -9.67 -2.29
C GLU A 169 14.28 -9.59 -3.60
N ASP A 170 15.60 -9.42 -3.47
CA ASP A 170 16.45 -8.93 -4.55
C ASP A 170 17.17 -10.07 -5.29
N TYR A 171 16.83 -10.27 -6.56
CA TYR A 171 17.48 -11.19 -7.49
C TYR A 171 18.17 -10.46 -8.65
N THR A 172 18.56 -9.21 -8.43
CA THR A 172 19.12 -8.33 -9.46
C THR A 172 20.64 -8.30 -9.46
N ALA A 173 21.22 -8.08 -10.63
CA ALA A 173 22.64 -7.82 -10.81
C ALA A 173 23.05 -6.50 -10.12
N PRO A 174 24.35 -6.32 -9.81
CA PRO A 174 24.87 -5.06 -9.29
C PRO A 174 24.44 -3.85 -10.14
N GLY A 175 23.94 -2.81 -9.47
CA GLY A 175 23.46 -1.58 -10.07
C GLY A 175 22.05 -1.65 -10.66
N GLY A 176 21.40 -2.82 -10.74
CA GLY A 176 20.03 -2.96 -11.26
C GLY A 176 19.02 -2.12 -10.50
N LEU A 177 18.98 -2.29 -9.17
CA LEU A 177 18.14 -1.49 -8.28
C LEU A 177 18.47 0.01 -8.37
N THR A 178 19.75 0.38 -8.27
CA THR A 178 20.17 1.79 -8.37
C THR A 178 19.67 2.44 -9.66
N ARG A 179 19.78 1.75 -10.81
CA ARG A 179 19.29 2.26 -12.10
C ARG A 179 17.78 2.48 -12.10
N VAL A 180 16.99 1.48 -11.66
CA VAL A 180 15.52 1.58 -11.73
C VAL A 180 14.95 2.61 -10.74
N PHE A 181 15.55 2.76 -9.55
CA PHE A 181 15.16 3.83 -8.61
C PHE A 181 15.53 5.24 -9.09
N ASN A 182 16.66 5.39 -9.79
CA ASN A 182 16.99 6.66 -10.45
C ASN A 182 15.98 6.97 -11.56
N ALA A 183 15.67 5.99 -12.41
CA ALA A 183 14.73 6.14 -13.52
C ALA A 183 13.30 6.45 -13.06
N SER A 184 12.89 5.97 -11.87
CA SER A 184 11.58 6.28 -11.30
C SER A 184 11.50 7.68 -10.68
N GLY A 185 12.64 8.32 -10.39
CA GLY A 185 12.70 9.63 -9.71
C GLY A 185 12.60 9.54 -8.18
N LEU A 186 12.51 8.33 -7.62
CA LEU A 186 12.34 8.09 -6.18
C LEU A 186 13.57 8.46 -5.35
N MET A 187 14.76 8.59 -5.96
CA MET A 187 15.97 9.02 -5.27
C MET A 187 15.83 10.40 -4.60
N THR A 188 14.89 11.24 -5.06
CA THR A 188 14.53 12.53 -4.43
C THR A 188 14.01 12.38 -3.00
N TYR A 189 13.44 11.21 -2.65
CA TYR A 189 12.85 10.94 -1.34
C TYR A 189 13.73 10.04 -0.46
N TRP A 190 14.90 9.63 -0.94
CA TRP A 190 15.70 8.55 -0.35
C TRP A 190 16.17 8.85 1.08
N PHE A 191 15.88 7.94 2.01
CA PHE A 191 16.44 7.97 3.36
C PHE A 191 17.82 7.29 3.36
N PRO A 192 18.91 8.00 3.71
CA PRO A 192 20.27 7.47 3.56
C PRO A 192 20.64 6.49 4.68
N VAL A 193 21.34 5.41 4.32
CA VAL A 193 21.87 4.39 5.27
C VAL A 193 22.71 5.00 6.38
N SER A 194 23.46 6.07 6.10
CA SER A 194 24.30 6.76 7.09
C SER A 194 23.53 7.38 8.25
N GLN A 195 22.21 7.57 8.11
CA GLN A 195 21.32 8.09 9.15
C GLN A 195 20.45 7.00 9.80
N MET A 196 20.56 5.75 9.36
CA MET A 196 19.80 4.65 9.95
C MET A 196 20.41 4.28 11.32
N PRO A 197 19.59 4.22 12.38
CA PRO A 197 20.08 3.86 13.70
C PRO A 197 20.52 2.39 13.73
N LYS A 198 21.42 2.09 14.65
CA LYS A 198 21.92 0.73 14.91
C LYS A 198 21.62 0.33 16.35
N ASN A 199 21.67 -0.98 16.62
CA ASN A 199 21.52 -1.54 17.98
C ASN A 199 20.20 -1.13 18.68
N GLY A 200 19.11 -1.03 17.92
CA GLY A 200 17.78 -0.69 18.48
C GLY A 200 17.60 0.77 18.86
N GLY A 201 18.48 1.67 18.42
CA GLY A 201 18.30 3.11 18.61
C GLY A 201 17.04 3.64 17.92
N ASP A 202 16.51 4.74 18.45
CA ASP A 202 15.37 5.43 17.84
C ASP A 202 15.74 6.00 16.46
N TRP A 203 14.83 5.84 15.51
CA TRP A 203 14.93 6.49 14.20
C TRP A 203 14.68 8.00 14.34
N PRO A 204 15.02 8.83 13.34
CA PRO A 204 14.62 10.22 13.33
C PRO A 204 13.11 10.37 13.55
N LEU A 205 12.71 11.53 14.09
CA LEU A 205 11.30 11.85 14.23
C LEU A 205 10.62 11.82 12.85
N LEU A 206 9.39 11.34 12.81
CA LEU A 206 8.61 11.32 11.58
C LEU A 206 8.52 12.73 10.95
N SER A 207 8.33 13.76 11.78
CA SER A 207 8.36 15.17 11.34
C SER A 207 9.68 15.59 10.69
N ASP A 208 10.81 15.07 11.17
CA ASP A 208 12.13 15.43 10.65
C ASP A 208 12.39 14.76 9.30
N MET A 209 11.97 13.51 9.15
CA MET A 209 12.03 12.79 7.87
C MET A 209 11.20 13.51 6.80
N ILE A 210 9.97 13.93 7.17
CA ILE A 210 9.07 14.67 6.28
C ILE A 210 9.67 16.02 5.89
N SER A 211 10.11 16.82 6.86
CA SER A 211 10.64 18.17 6.60
C SER A 211 11.92 18.18 5.75
N LYS A 212 12.73 17.11 5.85
CA LYS A 212 13.93 16.91 5.01
C LYS A 212 13.65 16.22 3.68
N ASN A 213 12.38 15.89 3.40
CA ASN A 213 11.95 15.11 2.25
C ASN A 213 12.64 13.72 2.14
N GLN A 214 13.07 13.15 3.27
CA GLN A 214 13.66 11.80 3.37
C GLN A 214 12.56 10.79 3.70
N ARG A 215 11.67 10.59 2.73
CA ARG A 215 10.36 9.94 2.91
C ARG A 215 10.26 8.55 2.26
N LEU A 216 11.38 7.99 1.82
CA LEU A 216 11.45 6.65 1.25
C LEU A 216 12.57 5.85 1.91
N LEU A 217 12.20 4.82 2.67
CA LEU A 217 13.13 3.81 3.15
C LEU A 217 13.13 2.62 2.18
N VAL A 218 14.30 2.12 1.82
CA VAL A 218 14.42 0.94 0.96
C VAL A 218 15.39 -0.05 1.57
N PHE A 219 14.92 -1.27 1.74
CA PHE A 219 15.69 -2.41 2.23
C PHE A 219 15.81 -3.48 1.14
N THR A 220 16.94 -4.18 1.11
CA THR A 220 17.19 -5.31 0.19
C THR A 220 17.62 -6.54 0.98
N SER A 221 17.21 -7.71 0.51
CA SER A 221 17.61 -9.02 1.04
C SER A 221 19.07 -9.40 0.73
N LYS A 222 19.82 -8.59 -0.05
CA LYS A 222 21.22 -8.85 -0.43
C LYS A 222 22.21 -7.95 0.30
N SER A 223 22.95 -8.52 1.25
CA SER A 223 23.91 -7.79 2.10
C SER A 223 24.98 -6.98 1.34
N LYS A 224 25.44 -7.46 0.18
CA LYS A 224 26.46 -6.77 -0.62
C LYS A 224 26.00 -5.40 -1.16
N LYS A 225 24.69 -5.17 -1.28
CA LYS A 225 24.12 -3.93 -1.82
C LYS A 225 24.32 -2.73 -0.90
N GLU A 226 24.41 -2.93 0.42
CA GLU A 226 24.60 -1.81 1.34
C GLU A 226 25.94 -1.10 1.12
N ALA A 227 27.02 -1.88 1.07
CA ALA A 227 28.36 -1.31 0.85
C ALA A 227 28.57 -0.83 -0.60
N ALA A 228 27.98 -1.51 -1.59
CA ALA A 228 28.23 -1.23 -3.01
C ALA A 228 27.30 -0.16 -3.60
N GLU A 229 26.04 -0.10 -3.15
CA GLU A 229 24.98 0.71 -3.75
C GLU A 229 24.29 1.65 -2.74
N GLY A 230 24.58 1.52 -1.43
CA GLY A 230 23.94 2.35 -0.40
C GLY A 230 22.47 1.98 -0.14
N ILE A 231 22.05 0.76 -0.50
CA ILE A 231 20.72 0.22 -0.22
C ILE A 231 20.80 -0.65 1.03
N ALA A 232 20.01 -0.33 2.06
CA ALA A 232 20.12 -0.94 3.38
C ALA A 232 19.91 -2.45 3.32
N TYR A 233 20.81 -3.22 3.93
CA TYR A 233 20.58 -4.65 4.11
C TYR A 233 19.52 -4.84 5.20
N GLU A 234 18.37 -5.39 4.82
CA GLU A 234 17.18 -5.51 5.68
C GLU A 234 17.50 -6.03 7.09
N TRP A 235 18.22 -7.14 7.15
CA TRP A 235 18.47 -7.87 8.40
C TRP A 235 19.42 -7.16 9.37
N ASN A 236 20.00 -6.01 8.98
CA ASN A 236 20.70 -5.14 9.91
C ASN A 236 19.76 -4.22 10.72
N TYR A 237 18.53 -4.00 10.23
CA TYR A 237 17.63 -2.96 10.76
C TYR A 237 16.24 -3.48 11.14
N VAL A 238 15.84 -4.65 10.60
CA VAL A 238 14.51 -5.23 10.80
C VAL A 238 14.62 -6.65 11.34
N VAL A 239 13.66 -7.02 12.17
CA VAL A 239 13.48 -8.38 12.69
C VAL A 239 12.15 -8.92 12.18
N GLU A 240 12.20 -10.03 11.45
CA GLU A 240 11.01 -10.77 11.06
C GLU A 240 10.70 -11.83 12.13
N ASN A 241 9.53 -11.71 12.75
CA ASN A 241 9.06 -12.70 13.71
C ASN A 241 8.30 -13.79 12.97
N GLN A 242 8.87 -14.98 12.89
CA GLN A 242 8.17 -16.16 12.41
C GLN A 242 7.23 -16.67 13.51
N CYS A 243 5.92 -16.74 13.22
CA CYS A 243 5.00 -17.55 14.03
C CYS A 243 5.40 -19.02 13.85
N LYS A 244 5.94 -19.63 14.91
CA LYS A 244 6.16 -21.08 14.98
C LYS A 244 4.89 -21.80 15.40
#